data_AF-A0A2D7XBY4-F1
#
_entry.id   AF-A0A2D7XBY4-F1
#
_cell.length_a   1.000
_cell.length_b   1.000
_cell.length_c   1.000
_cell.angle_alpha   90.00
_cell.angle_beta   90.00
_cell.angle_gamma   90.00
#
_symmetry.space_group_name_H-M   'P 1'
#
loop_
_entity.id
_entity.type
_entity.pdbx_description
1 polymer ?
#
loop_
_entity_poly.entity_id
_entity_poly.type
_entity_poly.pdbx_seq_one_letter_code
_entity_poly.pdbx_strand_id
1 'polypeptide(L)'
;MAKINPDKYKSCDPAVKRLVALMNEDDITIDAMSAKAGVGKNAMYQWRTRDPMISNLRACLNACGYDLAVVPLDMSGFYDMVKAIGYEDDK
;
A
#
# COMPACT_ATOMS: atom_id res chain seq x y z
N MET A 1 16.79 12.76 -3.63
CA MET A 1 15.84 12.21 -4.62
C MET A 1 14.57 13.04 -4.62
N ALA A 2 13.85 13.17 -5.75
CA ALA A 2 12.59 13.90 -5.78
C ALA A 2 11.47 13.03 -5.20
N LYS A 3 10.81 13.49 -4.13
CA LYS A 3 9.70 12.79 -3.50
C LYS A 3 8.52 12.64 -4.46
N ILE A 4 7.85 11.49 -4.41
CA ILE A 4 6.66 11.22 -5.23
C ILE A 4 5.50 12.00 -4.60
N ASN A 5 4.92 12.96 -5.33
CA ASN A 5 3.75 13.69 -4.85
C ASN A 5 2.52 12.74 -4.82
N PRO A 6 1.97 12.39 -3.63
CA PRO A 6 0.82 11.50 -3.51
C PRO A 6 -0.47 12.12 -4.08
N ASP A 7 -0.61 13.45 -4.07
CA ASP A 7 -1.78 14.17 -4.58
C ASP A 7 -1.95 14.04 -6.10
N LYS A 8 -0.89 13.64 -6.80
CA LYS A 8 -0.95 13.33 -8.23
C LYS A 8 -1.59 11.97 -8.51
N TYR A 9 -1.78 11.13 -7.49
CA TYR A 9 -2.48 9.86 -7.60
C TYR A 9 -3.97 10.06 -7.35
N LYS A 10 -4.69 10.43 -8.42
CA LYS A 10 -6.15 10.59 -8.40
C LYS A 10 -6.89 9.25 -8.38
N SER A 11 -6.22 8.11 -8.53
CA SER A 11 -6.89 6.84 -8.26
C SER A 11 -7.34 6.83 -6.80
N CYS A 12 -8.60 6.44 -6.60
CA CYS A 12 -9.25 6.50 -5.30
C CYS A 12 -8.79 5.36 -4.38
N ASP A 13 -7.97 4.42 -4.87
CA ASP A 13 -7.56 3.24 -4.12
C ASP A 13 -6.62 3.63 -2.94
N PRO A 14 -7.08 3.45 -1.68
CA PRO A 14 -6.28 3.75 -0.50
C PRO A 14 -4.96 2.97 -0.46
N ALA A 15 -4.91 1.76 -1.04
CA ALA A 15 -3.72 0.94 -1.05
C ALA A 15 -2.63 1.49 -1.99
N VAL A 16 -3.00 2.12 -3.11
CA VAL A 16 -2.04 2.84 -3.98
C VAL A 16 -1.44 4.03 -3.25
N LYS A 17 -2.28 4.81 -2.55
CA LYS A 17 -1.80 5.94 -1.74
C LYS A 17 -0.87 5.48 -0.62
N ARG A 18 -1.21 4.36 0.04
CA ARG A 18 -0.35 3.76 1.07
C ARG A 18 0.98 3.29 0.50
N LEU A 19 0.98 2.62 -0.66
CA LEU A 19 2.22 2.23 -1.33
C LEU A 19 3.10 3.46 -1.65
N VAL A 20 2.53 4.54 -2.17
CA VAL A 20 3.31 5.77 -2.46
C VAL A 20 3.88 6.39 -1.19
N ALA A 21 3.13 6.36 -0.09
CA ALA A 21 3.63 6.79 1.22
C ALA A 21 4.83 5.93 1.67
N LEU A 22 4.70 4.60 1.63
CA LEU A 22 5.78 3.66 1.96
C LEU A 22 7.02 3.89 1.09
N MET A 23 6.84 4.09 -0.21
CA MET A 23 7.94 4.40 -1.12
C MET A 23 8.65 5.71 -0.75
N ASN A 24 7.90 6.74 -0.31
CA ASN A 24 8.50 7.99 0.15
C ASN A 24 9.17 7.87 1.53
N GLU A 25 8.63 7.04 2.42
CA GLU A 25 9.22 6.72 3.73
C GLU A 25 10.60 6.05 3.56
N ASP A 26 10.73 5.16 2.58
CA ASP A 26 11.94 4.38 2.30
C ASP A 26 12.86 5.02 1.22
N ASP A 27 12.59 6.25 0.78
CA ASP A 27 13.30 6.93 -0.33
C ASP A 27 13.38 6.10 -1.63
N ILE A 28 12.37 5.26 -1.90
CA ILE A 28 12.27 4.43 -3.11
C ILE A 28 11.64 5.21 -4.26
N THR A 29 12.39 5.35 -5.36
CA THR A 29 11.87 5.93 -6.60
C THR A 29 10.98 4.94 -7.36
N ILE A 30 10.13 5.43 -8.27
CA ILE A 30 9.35 4.56 -9.20
C ILE A 30 10.28 3.64 -9.99
N ASP A 31 11.46 4.13 -10.36
CA ASP A 31 12.43 3.36 -11.11
C ASP A 31 13.01 2.20 -10.31
N ALA A 32 13.37 2.47 -9.05
CA ALA A 32 13.86 1.46 -8.12
C ALA A 32 12.75 0.44 -7.80
N MET A 33 11.53 0.90 -7.55
CA MET A 33 10.38 0.03 -7.29
C MET A 33 10.06 -0.85 -8.50
N SER A 34 10.09 -0.29 -9.71
CA SER A 34 9.88 -1.03 -10.95
C SER A 34 10.88 -2.18 -11.09
N ALA A 35 12.16 -1.92 -10.83
CA ALA A 35 13.19 -2.95 -10.85
C ALA A 35 13.01 -4.00 -9.74
N LYS A 36 12.62 -3.57 -8.53
CA LYS A 36 12.47 -4.43 -7.36
C LYS A 36 11.23 -5.34 -7.45
N ALA A 37 10.11 -4.81 -7.93
CA ALA A 37 8.82 -5.51 -8.00
C ALA A 37 8.57 -6.21 -9.34
N GLY A 38 9.39 -5.95 -10.37
CA GLY A 38 9.17 -6.48 -11.71
C GLY A 38 7.96 -5.87 -12.44
N VAL A 39 7.49 -4.70 -12.00
CA VAL A 39 6.33 -4.00 -12.57
C VAL A 39 6.80 -2.87 -13.48
N GLY A 40 6.23 -2.74 -14.67
CA GLY A 40 6.64 -1.69 -15.62
C GLY A 40 6.37 -0.27 -15.11
N LYS A 41 7.37 0.62 -15.23
CA LYS A 41 7.28 2.04 -14.82
C LYS A 41 6.04 2.76 -15.36
N ASN A 42 5.73 2.55 -16.64
CA ASN A 42 4.57 3.17 -17.29
C ASN A 42 3.25 2.75 -16.64
N ALA A 43 3.13 1.49 -16.20
CA ALA A 43 1.95 1.03 -15.48
C ALA A 43 1.80 1.77 -14.15
N MET A 44 2.89 1.93 -13.40
CA MET A 44 2.90 2.66 -12.12
C MET A 44 2.53 4.15 -12.29
N TYR A 45 2.97 4.81 -13.37
CA TYR A 45 2.55 6.18 -13.67
C TYR A 45 1.06 6.28 -14.01
N GLN A 46 0.50 5.27 -14.69
CA GLN A 46 -0.93 5.21 -15.00
C GLN A 46 -1.80 5.02 -13.75
N TRP A 47 -1.23 4.55 -12.64
CA TRP A 47 -1.96 4.47 -11.36
C TRP A 47 -2.40 5.82 -10.82
N ARG A 48 -1.96 6.91 -11.44
CA ARG A 48 -2.47 8.24 -11.15
C ARG A 48 -3.91 8.47 -11.60
N THR A 49 -4.36 7.74 -12.60
CA THR A 49 -5.67 7.95 -13.24
C THR A 49 -6.44 6.65 -13.48
N ARG A 50 -5.84 5.49 -13.19
CA ARG A 50 -6.40 4.17 -13.39
C ARG A 50 -6.09 3.28 -12.20
N ASP A 51 -6.97 2.37 -11.86
CA ASP A 51 -6.68 1.43 -10.79
C ASP A 51 -5.66 0.38 -11.26
N PRO A 52 -4.74 -0.05 -10.38
CA PRO A 52 -3.77 -1.08 -10.70
C PRO A 52 -4.44 -2.44 -10.84
N MET A 53 -3.81 -3.35 -11.60
CA MET A 53 -4.07 -4.77 -11.40
C MET A 53 -3.63 -5.16 -10.00
N ILE A 54 -4.47 -5.91 -9.28
CA ILE A 54 -4.20 -6.33 -7.90
C ILE A 54 -2.86 -7.08 -7.76
N SER A 55 -2.48 -7.88 -8.75
CA SER A 55 -1.21 -8.59 -8.79
C SER A 55 -0.01 -7.65 -8.78
N ASN A 56 -0.06 -6.56 -9.56
CA ASN A 56 1.02 -5.58 -9.62
C ASN A 56 1.10 -4.77 -8.32
N LEU A 57 -0.05 -4.40 -7.76
CA LEU A 57 -0.09 -3.70 -6.47
C LEU A 57 0.52 -4.56 -5.35
N ARG A 58 0.12 -5.84 -5.26
CA ARG A 58 0.69 -6.79 -4.31
C ARG A 58 2.19 -6.98 -4.52
N ALA A 59 2.67 -7.09 -5.76
CA ALA A 59 4.10 -7.18 -6.05
C ALA A 59 4.90 -5.98 -5.51
N CYS A 60 4.38 -4.76 -5.69
CA CYS A 60 5.01 -3.56 -5.16
C CYS A 60 4.94 -3.47 -3.63
N LEU A 61 3.83 -3.86 -3.00
CA LEU A 61 3.73 -3.93 -1.54
C LEU A 61 4.70 -4.96 -0.96
N ASN A 62 4.80 -6.15 -1.56
CA ASN A 62 5.74 -7.20 -1.15
C ASN A 62 7.19 -6.71 -1.27
N ALA A 63 7.50 -5.92 -2.30
CA ALA A 63 8.80 -5.28 -2.44
C ALA A 63 9.10 -4.26 -1.34
N CYS A 64 8.09 -3.67 -0.69
CA CYS A 64 8.23 -2.88 0.54
C CYS A 64 8.19 -3.73 1.82
N GLY A 65 8.02 -5.05 1.73
CA GLY A 65 7.90 -5.94 2.90
C GLY A 65 6.49 -6.01 3.50
N TYR A 66 5.46 -5.61 2.76
CA TYR A 66 4.06 -5.65 3.18
C TYR A 66 3.25 -6.59 2.28
N ASP A 67 2.22 -7.25 2.80
CA ASP A 67 1.26 -8.00 1.99
C ASP A 67 -0.09 -7.27 1.91
N LEU A 68 -0.84 -7.52 0.85
CA LEU A 68 -2.18 -7.01 0.65
C LEU A 68 -3.20 -8.01 1.23
N ALA A 69 -3.81 -7.63 2.34
CA ALA A 69 -4.86 -8.40 3.01
C ALA A 69 -6.25 -7.79 2.77
N VAL A 70 -7.27 -8.66 2.73
CA VAL A 70 -8.67 -8.23 2.82
C VAL A 70 -8.98 -8.02 4.30
N VAL A 71 -9.41 -6.82 4.65
CA VAL A 71 -9.82 -6.47 6.01
C VAL A 71 -11.29 -6.05 6.01
N PRO A 72 -12.05 -6.32 7.09
CA PRO A 72 -13.41 -5.80 7.24
C PRO A 72 -13.43 -4.28 7.08
N LEU A 73 -14.42 -3.74 6.36
CA LEU A 73 -14.62 -2.29 6.19
C LEU A 73 -15.15 -1.62 7.47
N ASP A 74 -15.60 -2.42 8.44
CA ASP A 74 -16.11 -2.01 9.75
C ASP A 74 -15.35 -2.75 10.87
N MET A 75 -14.85 -1.97 11.83
CA MET A 75 -13.95 -2.38 12.92
C MET A 75 -14.69 -2.90 14.16
N SER A 76 -16.02 -2.98 14.14
CA SER A 76 -16.80 -3.55 15.26
C SER A 76 -16.30 -4.94 15.69
N GLY A 77 -15.84 -5.78 14.75
CA GLY A 77 -15.31 -7.13 15.04
C GLY A 77 -13.80 -7.22 15.33
N PHE A 78 -13.01 -6.17 15.07
CA PHE A 78 -11.57 -6.18 15.40
C PHE A 78 -11.34 -6.11 16.92
N TYR A 79 -12.21 -5.41 17.65
CA TYR A 79 -12.17 -5.34 19.12
C TYR A 79 -12.38 -6.71 19.79
N ASP A 80 -13.28 -7.52 19.25
CA ASP A 80 -13.51 -8.89 19.72
C ASP A 80 -12.31 -9.81 19.42
N MET A 81 -11.64 -9.61 18.29
CA MET A 81 -10.40 -10.31 17.94
C MET A 81 -9.24 -9.91 18.88
N VAL A 82 -9.11 -8.62 19.22
CA VAL A 82 -8.11 -8.10 20.16
C VAL A 82 -8.31 -8.63 21.58
N LYS A 83 -9.57 -8.76 22.03
CA LYS A 83 -9.89 -9.45 23.30
C LYS A 83 -9.49 -10.93 23.28
N ALA A 84 -9.73 -11.64 22.17
CA ALA A 84 -9.43 -13.07 22.05
C ALA A 84 -7.92 -13.38 22.05
N ILE A 85 -7.08 -12.41 21.66
CA ILE A 85 -5.60 -12.54 21.67
C ILE A 85 -4.94 -12.03 22.95
N GLY A 86 -5.73 -11.71 24.00
CA GLY A 86 -5.20 -11.44 25.34
C GLY A 86 -4.63 -10.05 25.57
N TYR A 87 -5.05 -9.04 24.79
CA TYR A 87 -4.88 -7.65 25.20
C TYR A 87 -5.95 -7.33 26.26
N GLU A 88 -5.60 -7.51 27.54
CA GLU A 88 -6.45 -7.08 28.65
C GLU A 88 -6.24 -5.57 28.91
N ASP A 89 -7.35 -4.82 28.94
CA ASP A 89 -7.39 -3.42 29.36
C ASP A 89 -7.13 -3.35 30.88
N ASP A 90 -6.01 -2.74 31.29
CA ASP A 90 -5.78 -2.36 32.69
C ASP A 90 -6.64 -1.14 33.04
N LYS A 91 -7.79 -1.45 33.66
CA LYS A 91 -8.86 -0.62 34.28
C LYS A 91 -8.72 0.90 34.38
#